data_AF-A0A7X3MJL5-F1
#
_entry.id   AF-A0A7X3MJL5-F1
#
_cell.length_a   1.000
_cell.length_b   1.000
_cell.length_c   1.000
_cell.angle_alpha   90.00
_cell.angle_beta   90.00
_cell.angle_gamma   90.00
#
_symmetry.space_group_name_H-M   'P 1'
#
loop_
_entity.id
_entity.type
_entity.pdbx_description
1 polymer ?
#
loop_
_entity_poly.entity_id
_entity_poly.type
_entity_poly.pdbx_seq_one_letter_code
_entity_poly.pdbx_strand_id
1 'polypeptide(L)'
;MLVPVYNRQKMERLEQLILTVDFVLFFLHTKDIQFLQQGICLENIEKNIFVIPGNNCCSCCDAPFIKRISKENTEKLIRLYYMYEFTDNFSMITDDNTSFPNIFNYVETGLLTLQEAWQALLS
;
A
#
# COMPACT_ATOMS: atom_id res chain seq x y z
N MET A 1 3.48 -11.76 -29.23
CA MET A 1 3.31 -10.51 -28.46
C MET A 1 4.47 -10.46 -27.47
N LEU A 2 5.48 -9.63 -27.74
CA LEU A 2 6.72 -9.59 -26.97
C LEU A 2 6.45 -8.87 -25.64
N VAL A 3 6.40 -9.61 -24.54
CA VAL A 3 6.51 -9.02 -23.20
C VAL A 3 7.90 -8.38 -23.15
N PRO A 4 8.02 -7.06 -22.90
CA PRO A 4 9.32 -6.44 -22.82
C PRO A 4 10.11 -7.13 -21.71
N VAL A 5 11.38 -7.46 -21.98
CA VAL A 5 12.34 -7.95 -20.98
C VAL A 5 12.64 -6.79 -20.03
N TYR A 6 11.64 -6.42 -19.24
CA TYR A 6 11.78 -5.51 -18.14
C TYR A 6 12.63 -6.22 -17.10
N ASN A 7 13.59 -5.50 -16.56
CA ASN A 7 14.72 -6.03 -15.80
C ASN A 7 14.27 -7.00 -14.68
N ARG A 8 14.32 -8.32 -14.94
CA ARG A 8 13.75 -9.40 -14.12
C ARG A 8 14.27 -9.37 -12.68
N GLN A 9 15.55 -9.04 -12.49
CA GLN A 9 16.17 -8.86 -11.17
C GLN A 9 15.55 -7.74 -10.31
N LYS A 10 15.02 -6.66 -10.91
CA LYS A 10 14.33 -5.60 -10.15
C LYS A 10 12.92 -6.02 -9.74
N MET A 11 12.27 -6.89 -10.52
CA MET A 11 10.96 -7.45 -10.16
C MET A 11 11.09 -8.37 -8.94
N GLU A 12 12.07 -9.27 -8.97
CA GLU A 12 12.35 -10.20 -7.87
C GLU A 12 12.54 -9.49 -6.52
N ARG A 13 13.15 -8.30 -6.50
CA ARG A 13 13.36 -7.54 -5.25
C ARG A 13 12.10 -6.96 -4.62
N LEU A 14 11.13 -6.52 -5.42
CA LEU A 14 9.86 -5.99 -4.91
C LEU A 14 8.93 -7.11 -4.47
N GLU A 15 8.91 -8.21 -5.23
CA GLU A 15 8.18 -9.42 -4.86
C GLU A 15 8.74 -10.00 -3.55
N GLN A 16 10.06 -10.11 -3.43
CA GLN A 16 10.71 -10.50 -2.17
C GLN A 16 10.35 -9.55 -1.03
N LEU A 17 10.30 -8.23 -1.27
CA LEU A 17 9.89 -7.27 -0.25
C LEU A 17 8.49 -7.59 0.28
N ILE A 18 7.52 -7.78 -0.62
CA ILE A 18 6.12 -8.11 -0.27
C ILE A 18 6.05 -9.44 0.49
N LEU A 19 6.84 -10.43 0.09
CA LEU A 19 6.84 -11.76 0.72
C LEU A 19 7.59 -11.83 2.06
N THR A 20 8.42 -10.83 2.39
CA THR A 20 9.17 -10.77 3.66
C THR A 20 8.44 -10.05 4.79
N VAL A 21 7.26 -9.50 4.49
CA VAL A 21 6.44 -8.74 5.42
C VAL A 21 5.08 -9.38 5.53
N ASP A 22 4.41 -9.16 6.66
CA ASP A 22 3.06 -9.69 6.86
C ASP A 22 2.04 -8.89 6.05
N PHE A 23 2.33 -7.60 5.80
CA PHE A 23 1.43 -6.75 5.03
C PHE A 23 2.13 -5.53 4.44
N VAL A 24 1.67 -5.08 3.27
CA VAL A 24 2.07 -3.82 2.66
C VAL A 24 0.86 -2.89 2.52
N LEU A 25 0.98 -1.68 3.06
CA LEU A 25 0.04 -0.58 2.88
C LEU A 25 0.61 0.42 1.88
N PHE A 26 0.01 0.52 0.70
CA PHE A 26 0.47 1.43 -0.35
C PHE A 26 -0.52 2.56 -0.59
N PHE A 27 -0.13 3.76 -0.17
CA PHE A 27 -0.92 4.98 -0.25
C PHE A 27 -0.68 5.69 -1.57
N LEU A 28 -1.38 5.24 -2.61
CA LEU A 28 -1.31 5.83 -3.94
C LEU A 28 -2.23 7.06 -4.02
N HIS A 29 -1.67 8.26 -4.08
CA HIS A 29 -2.41 9.51 -4.28
C HIS A 29 -3.45 9.89 -3.22
N THR A 30 -3.37 9.35 -1.99
CA THR A 30 -4.28 9.78 -0.92
C THR A 30 -4.05 11.26 -0.54
N LYS A 31 -5.14 12.01 -0.45
CA LYS A 31 -5.24 13.37 0.06
C LYS A 31 -5.66 13.38 1.52
N ASP A 32 -6.14 12.24 2.06
CA ASP A 32 -6.42 12.11 3.49
C ASP A 32 -5.10 11.99 4.27
N ILE A 33 -4.58 13.16 4.63
CA ILE A 33 -3.35 13.30 5.41
C ILE A 33 -3.50 12.66 6.79
N GLN A 34 -4.70 12.67 7.38
CA GLN A 34 -4.92 12.10 8.71
C GLN A 34 -4.85 10.58 8.67
N PHE A 35 -5.46 9.95 7.65
CA PHE A 35 -5.37 8.52 7.46
C PHE A 35 -3.95 8.07 7.10
N LEU A 36 -3.24 8.83 6.25
CA LEU A 36 -1.82 8.61 6.00
C LEU A 36 -0.99 8.68 7.29
N GLN A 37 -1.22 9.68 8.14
CA GLN A 37 -0.55 9.82 9.44
C GLN A 37 -0.86 8.65 10.37
N GLN A 38 -2.12 8.21 10.44
CA GLN A 38 -2.50 7.03 11.21
C GLN A 38 -1.79 5.77 10.72
N GLY A 39 -1.71 5.57 9.40
CA GLY A 39 -0.97 4.47 8.78
C GLY A 39 0.52 4.49 9.11
N ILE A 40 1.12 5.69 9.10
CA ILE A 40 2.51 5.91 9.50
C ILE A 40 2.73 5.64 11.00
N CYS A 41 1.73 5.90 11.84
CA CYS A 41 1.79 5.68 13.27
C CYS A 41 1.29 4.28 13.70
N LEU A 42 1.10 3.36 12.75
CA LEU A 42 0.75 1.97 13.08
C LEU A 42 1.94 1.29 13.76
N GLU A 43 1.88 1.18 15.07
CA GLU A 43 2.72 0.27 15.85
C GLU A 43 1.94 -1.03 16.07
N ASN A 44 2.09 -1.99 15.15
CA ASN A 44 1.73 -3.38 15.44
C ASN A 44 3.01 -4.19 15.60
N ILE A 45 3.42 -4.41 16.86
CA ILE A 45 4.68 -5.11 17.19
C ILE A 45 4.65 -6.57 16.68
N GLU A 46 3.46 -7.15 16.46
CA GLU A 46 3.30 -8.54 16.04
C GLU A 46 3.27 -8.73 14.52
N LYS A 47 2.99 -7.69 13.73
CA LYS A 47 2.97 -7.74 12.26
C LYS A 47 4.03 -6.82 11.66
N ASN A 48 4.93 -7.35 10.85
CA ASN A 48 5.88 -6.59 10.06
C ASN A 48 5.13 -5.93 8.89
N ILE A 49 4.73 -4.66 9.06
CA ILE A 49 3.96 -3.91 8.07
C ILE A 49 4.85 -2.90 7.36
N PHE A 50 4.83 -2.86 6.03
CA PHE A 50 5.47 -1.80 5.27
C PHE A 50 4.48 -0.76 4.76
N VAL A 51 4.80 0.50 5.03
CA VAL A 51 4.06 1.65 4.53
C VAL A 51 4.81 2.26 3.35
N ILE A 52 4.16 2.28 2.20
CA ILE A 52 4.69 2.89 0.98
C ILE A 52 3.87 4.15 0.71
N PRO A 53 4.40 5.33 1.07
CA PRO A 53 3.78 6.57 0.69
C PRO A 53 3.90 6.81 -0.81
N GLY A 54 2.83 7.27 -1.45
CA GLY A 54 2.87 7.86 -2.77
C GLY A 54 3.65 9.18 -2.80
N ASN A 55 3.68 9.82 -3.97
CA ASN A 55 4.51 11.00 -4.27
C ASN A 55 4.30 12.23 -3.34
N ASN A 56 3.30 12.21 -2.44
CA ASN A 56 2.89 13.35 -1.61
C ASN A 56 3.19 13.21 -0.11
N CYS A 57 3.98 12.24 0.36
CA CYS A 57 4.24 12.12 1.79
C CYS A 57 5.30 13.12 2.28
N CYS A 58 5.09 13.64 3.51
CA CYS A 58 5.99 14.58 4.16
C CYS A 58 7.44 14.04 4.23
N SER A 59 8.42 14.94 4.27
CA SER A 59 9.83 14.66 4.57
C SER A 59 10.06 14.09 5.98
N CYS A 60 9.00 13.84 6.75
CA CYS A 60 9.06 13.71 8.20
C CYS A 60 9.13 12.27 8.73
N CYS A 61 9.20 11.27 7.86
CA CYS A 61 9.07 9.88 8.29
C CYS A 61 10.23 9.00 7.77
N ASP A 62 11.36 9.02 8.48
CA ASP A 62 12.51 8.11 8.27
C ASP A 62 12.37 6.80 9.09
N ALA A 63 11.14 6.41 9.42
CA ALA A 63 10.90 5.19 10.17
C ALA A 63 11.28 3.94 9.34
N PRO A 64 11.88 2.91 9.95
CA PRO A 64 12.43 1.76 9.22
C PRO A 64 11.38 0.94 8.45
N PHE A 65 10.12 1.00 8.88
CA PHE A 65 8.96 0.35 8.26
C PHE A 65 8.33 1.18 7.12
N ILE A 66 8.80 2.40 6.89
CA ILE A 66 8.36 3.25 5.78
C ILE A 66 9.36 3.11 4.63
N LYS A 67 8.88 2.66 3.47
CA LYS A 67 9.71 2.46 2.28
C LYS A 67 9.31 3.44 1.20
N ARG A 68 10.17 4.43 0.96
CA ARG A 68 10.10 5.26 -0.24
C ARG A 68 10.55 4.44 -1.44
N ILE A 69 9.77 4.49 -2.50
CA ILE A 69 10.05 3.81 -3.75
C ILE A 69 10.16 4.81 -4.90
N SER A 70 10.91 4.46 -5.93
CA SER A 70 10.96 5.26 -7.15
C SER A 70 9.64 5.18 -7.92
N LYS A 71 9.35 6.17 -8.76
CA LYS A 71 8.20 6.16 -9.68
C LYS A 71 8.13 4.87 -10.53
N GLU A 72 9.29 4.38 -11.00
CA GLU A 72 9.40 3.12 -11.73
C GLU A 72 8.88 1.92 -10.91
N ASN A 73 9.16 1.91 -9.61
CA ASN A 73 8.71 0.86 -8.70
C ASN A 73 7.25 1.03 -8.27
N THR A 74 6.74 2.27 -8.23
CA THR A 74 5.32 2.58 -8.03
C THR A 74 4.47 1.93 -9.12
N GLU A 75 4.83 2.14 -10.40
CA GLU A 75 4.12 1.55 -11.54
C GLU A 75 4.15 0.02 -11.50
N LYS A 76 5.24 -0.58 -10.97
CA LYS A 76 5.34 -2.03 -10.80
C LYS A 76 4.45 -2.56 -9.69
N LEU A 77 4.43 -1.89 -8.54
CA LEU A 77 3.57 -2.29 -7.42
C LEU A 77 2.09 -2.24 -7.82
N ILE A 78 1.68 -1.21 -8.55
CA ILE A 78 0.32 -1.15 -9.10
C ILE A 78 0.01 -2.40 -9.94
N ARG A 79 0.95 -2.86 -10.79
CA ARG A 79 0.76 -4.09 -11.57
C ARG A 79 0.68 -5.35 -10.70
N LEU A 80 1.52 -5.45 -9.67
CA LEU A 80 1.52 -6.58 -8.74
C LEU A 80 0.23 -6.64 -7.92
N TYR A 81 -0.32 -5.49 -7.53
CA TYR A 81 -1.62 -5.42 -6.83
C TYR A 81 -2.76 -6.06 -7.62
N TYR A 82 -2.74 -5.94 -8.95
CA TYR A 82 -3.73 -6.58 -9.81
C TYR A 82 -3.47 -8.06 -10.09
N MET A 83 -2.42 -8.66 -9.49
CA MET A 83 -2.16 -10.08 -9.55
C MET A 83 -2.71 -10.77 -8.30
N TYR A 84 -3.52 -11.81 -8.49
CA TYR A 84 -4.14 -12.60 -7.40
C TYR A 84 -3.14 -13.18 -6.39
N GLU A 85 -1.87 -13.35 -6.77
CA GLU A 85 -0.84 -13.91 -5.89
C GLU A 85 -0.48 -13.00 -4.70
N PHE A 86 -0.77 -11.70 -4.79
CA PHE A 86 -0.34 -10.70 -3.80
C PHE A 86 -1.50 -10.02 -3.07
N THR A 87 -2.75 -10.38 -3.35
CA THR A 87 -3.94 -9.69 -2.81
C THR A 87 -4.03 -9.77 -1.29
N ASP A 88 -3.53 -10.84 -0.68
CA ASP A 88 -3.62 -11.06 0.77
C ASP A 88 -2.51 -10.33 1.55
N ASN A 89 -1.42 -9.95 0.88
CA ASN A 89 -0.26 -9.30 1.49
C ASN A 89 -0.19 -7.81 1.14
N PHE A 90 -1.13 -7.30 0.35
CA PHE A 90 -0.98 -6.00 -0.28
C PHE A 90 -2.30 -5.23 -0.44
N SER A 91 -2.42 -4.12 0.28
CA SER A 91 -3.53 -3.18 0.13
C SER A 91 -3.09 -1.90 -0.56
N MET A 92 -3.76 -1.58 -1.67
CA MET A 92 -3.63 -0.29 -2.34
C MET A 92 -4.72 0.66 -1.85
N ILE A 93 -4.30 1.74 -1.23
CA ILE A 93 -5.14 2.79 -0.67
C ILE A 93 -5.02 4.00 -1.57
N THR A 94 -6.12 4.40 -2.19
CA THR A 94 -6.18 5.53 -3.14
C THR A 94 -7.47 6.31 -2.93
N ASP A 95 -7.47 7.60 -3.22
CA ASP A 95 -8.70 8.40 -3.22
C ASP A 95 -9.45 8.32 -4.56
N ASP A 96 -8.95 7.49 -5.49
CA ASP A 96 -9.58 7.32 -6.78
C ASP A 96 -10.81 6.41 -6.68
N ASN A 97 -11.99 7.02 -6.77
CA ASN A 97 -13.30 6.35 -6.69
C ASN A 97 -13.60 5.47 -7.92
N THR A 98 -12.70 5.38 -8.91
CA THR A 98 -12.88 4.53 -10.09
C THR A 98 -12.73 3.03 -9.80
N SER A 99 -12.21 2.67 -8.62
CA SER A 99 -12.00 1.28 -8.21
C SER A 99 -12.94 0.90 -7.05
N PHE A 100 -13.98 0.11 -7.31
CA PHE A 100 -14.72 -0.62 -6.27
C PHE A 100 -13.85 -1.82 -5.83
N PRO A 101 -12.83 -1.58 -5.00
CA PRO A 101 -12.87 -2.01 -3.60
C PRO A 101 -12.10 -1.04 -2.67
N ASN A 102 -12.20 0.27 -2.89
CA ASN A 102 -11.53 1.25 -2.02
C ASN A 102 -12.12 1.26 -0.59
N ILE A 103 -11.29 1.04 0.43
CA ILE A 103 -11.70 1.03 1.84
C ILE A 103 -12.39 2.36 2.25
N PHE A 104 -11.99 3.48 1.64
CA PHE A 104 -12.58 4.78 1.93
C PHE A 104 -14.04 4.88 1.49
N ASN A 105 -14.44 4.17 0.42
CA ASN A 105 -15.84 4.18 -0.02
C ASN A 105 -16.76 3.62 1.08
N TYR A 106 -16.30 2.62 1.84
CA TYR A 106 -17.06 2.06 2.96
C TYR A 106 -17.14 3.02 4.15
N VAL A 107 -16.10 3.82 4.37
CA VAL A 107 -16.10 4.86 5.39
C VAL A 107 -17.04 6.00 5.01
N GLU A 108 -16.96 6.50 3.78
CA GLU A 108 -17.81 7.58 3.26
C GLU A 108 -19.30 7.22 3.26
N THR A 109 -19.63 5.96 2.94
CA THR A 109 -21.02 5.46 2.96
C THR A 109 -21.54 5.15 4.36
N GLY A 110 -20.69 5.26 5.40
CA GLY A 110 -21.04 4.93 6.78
C GLY A 110 -21.18 3.43 7.06
N LEU A 111 -20.70 2.58 6.14
CA LEU A 111 -20.65 1.13 6.32
C LEU A 111 -19.56 0.72 7.32
N LEU A 112 -18.46 1.48 7.39
CA LEU A 112 -17.38 1.31 8.36
C LEU A 112 -17.08 2.65 9.04
N THR A 113 -16.74 2.59 10.31
CA THR A 113 -15.96 3.65 10.98
C THR A 113 -14.50 3.59 10.53
N LEU A 114 -13.75 4.68 10.76
CA LEU A 114 -12.32 4.72 10.48
C LEU A 114 -11.54 3.62 11.24
N GLN A 115 -11.97 3.32 12.46
CA GLN A 115 -11.38 2.25 13.27
C GLN A 115 -11.64 0.87 12.67
N GLU A 116 -12.87 0.61 12.21
CA GLU A 116 -13.21 -0.66 11.56
C GLU A 116 -12.51 -0.81 10.21
N ALA A 117 -12.30 0.28 9.48
CA ALA A 117 -11.49 0.28 8.27
C ALA A 117 -10.04 -0.15 8.56
N TRP A 118 -9.42 0.35 9.63
CA TRP A 118 -8.10 -0.12 10.06
C TRP A 118 -8.09 -1.57 10.48
N GLN A 119 -9.10 -2.02 11.21
CA GLN A 119 -9.22 -3.42 11.60
C GLN A 119 -9.36 -4.34 10.39
N ALA A 120 -10.15 -3.94 9.38
CA ALA A 120 -10.32 -4.71 8.15
C ALA A 120 -9.03 -4.76 7.30
N LEU A 121 -8.25 -3.67 7.26
CA LEU A 121 -6.97 -3.64 6.57
C LEU A 121 -5.89 -4.46 7.27
N LEU A 122 -6.00 -4.63 8.59
CA LEU A 122 -4.95 -5.23 9.42
C LEU A 122 -5.37 -6.57 10.03
N SER A 123 -6.54 -7.11 9.72
CA SER A 123 -7.02 -8.42 10.22
C SER A 123 -6.22 -9.56 9.62
#